data_AF-A0AAE0HS70-F1
#
_entry.id   AF-A0AAE0HS70-F1
#
_cell.length_a   1.000
_cell.length_b   1.000
_cell.length_c   1.000
_cell.angle_alpha   90.00
_cell.angle_beta   90.00
_cell.angle_gamma   90.00
#
_symmetry.space_group_name_H-M   'P 1'
#
loop_
_entity.id
_entity.type
_entity.pdbx_description
1 polymer ?
#
loop_
_entity_poly.entity_id
_entity_poly.type
_entity_poly.pdbx_seq_one_letter_code
_entity_poly.pdbx_strand_id
1 'polypeptide(L)'
;MARSARDVAAATELLMSPDARSRLLPDDGFISSLTKSFDGLKIGFVDPTLWRFPPDLWVPSKEAKDQYTYDIFCDTTHHHARALMRSLDARVVYPVNLTPSTFELTVTAKEFLEEYVKKESQVRDLASVVIFNKEHSAICLPKDAPEQSWIVKAIENKPSLYMAAVDHMWQIGRVNGLAKTVEDNDLDIIVAPMGRTRTTADHVRFTAYLGGPIINVPLGRYHLKERPSRPFGLAALGSRMSEELLFQFMSSFEANFPARPVLERLLGTAAQEE
;
A
#
# COMPACT_ATOMS: atom_id res chain seq x y z
N MET A 1 11.23 -1.68 6.13
CA MET A 1 10.06 -2.06 6.95
C MET A 1 10.48 -2.11 8.41
N ALA A 2 9.76 -1.46 9.31
CA ALA A 2 10.08 -1.48 10.73
C ALA A 2 8.85 -1.14 11.60
N ARG A 3 9.06 -1.05 12.92
CA ARG A 3 7.99 -0.74 13.90
C ARG A 3 7.86 0.74 14.22
N SER A 4 8.89 1.54 13.95
CA SER A 4 8.94 2.97 14.23
C SER A 4 9.35 3.75 12.97
N ALA A 5 9.00 5.04 12.90
CA ALA A 5 9.40 5.91 11.79
C ALA A 5 10.93 6.01 11.70
N ARG A 6 11.60 6.10 12.86
CA ARG A 6 13.06 6.18 12.99
C ARG A 6 13.77 4.98 12.36
N ASP A 7 13.29 3.77 12.65
CA ASP A 7 13.91 2.55 12.11
C ASP A 7 13.70 2.45 10.59
N VAL A 8 12.56 2.91 10.06
CA VAL A 8 12.34 2.97 8.61
C VAL A 8 13.28 3.98 7.97
N ALA A 9 13.42 5.18 8.54
CA ALA A 9 14.35 6.20 8.04
C ALA A 9 15.78 5.67 7.96
N ALA A 10 16.30 5.14 9.08
CA ALA A 10 17.66 4.60 9.12
C ALA A 10 17.88 3.44 8.13
N ALA A 11 16.91 2.52 8.00
CA ALA A 11 17.00 1.43 7.04
C ALA A 11 16.97 1.92 5.59
N THR A 12 16.16 2.92 5.27
CA THR A 12 16.09 3.51 3.93
C THR A 12 17.42 4.14 3.56
N GLU A 13 18.03 4.96 4.43
CA GLU A 13 19.32 5.58 4.18
C GLU A 13 20.41 4.55 3.85
N LEU A 14 20.44 3.44 4.58
CA LEU A 14 21.42 2.35 4.40
C LEU A 14 21.25 1.63 3.07
N LEU A 15 20.02 1.51 2.55
CA LEU A 15 19.70 0.79 1.32
C LEU A 15 19.86 1.63 0.05
N MET A 16 20.01 2.95 0.17
CA MET A 16 20.17 3.83 -0.99
C MET A 16 21.51 3.59 -1.73
N SER A 17 21.44 3.61 -3.06
CA SER A 17 22.64 3.66 -3.90
C SER A 17 23.38 5.00 -3.72
N PRO A 18 24.69 5.07 -4.04
CA PRO A 18 25.43 6.33 -3.97
C PRO A 18 24.79 7.47 -4.76
N ASP A 19 24.26 7.17 -5.96
CA ASP A 19 23.53 8.13 -6.78
C ASP A 19 22.24 8.60 -6.10
N ALA A 20 21.43 7.67 -5.58
CA ALA A 20 20.20 8.02 -4.87
C ALA A 20 20.49 8.89 -3.64
N ARG A 21 21.53 8.58 -2.86
CA ARG A 21 21.95 9.39 -1.72
C ARG A 21 22.27 10.82 -2.14
N SER A 22 23.05 11.01 -3.20
CA SER A 22 23.43 12.35 -3.68
C SER A 22 22.25 13.21 -4.15
N ARG A 23 21.12 12.59 -4.52
CA ARG A 23 19.95 13.28 -5.09
C ARG A 23 18.78 13.45 -4.12
N LEU A 24 18.66 12.57 -3.12
CA LEU A 24 17.44 12.42 -2.32
C LEU A 24 17.69 12.50 -0.81
N LEU A 25 18.93 12.30 -0.35
CA LEU A 25 19.22 12.33 1.06
C LEU A 25 19.44 13.79 1.51
N PRO A 26 18.72 14.28 2.53
CA PRO A 26 19.05 15.56 3.15
C PRO A 26 20.48 15.55 3.68
N ASP A 27 21.10 16.72 3.80
CA ASP A 27 22.46 16.84 4.37
C ASP A 27 22.56 16.20 5.77
N ASP A 28 21.50 16.32 6.57
CA ASP A 28 21.38 15.76 7.92
C ASP A 28 20.68 14.37 7.98
N GLY A 29 20.44 13.75 6.81
CA GLY A 29 19.74 12.48 6.67
C GLY A 29 18.23 12.54 6.90
N PHE A 30 17.50 11.46 6.64
CA PHE A 30 16.04 11.38 6.81
C PHE A 30 15.59 11.41 8.26
N ILE A 31 16.48 11.12 9.22
CA ILE A 31 16.19 11.31 10.64
C ILE A 31 15.86 12.78 10.94
N SER A 32 16.47 13.73 10.23
CA SER A 32 16.18 15.16 10.37
C SER A 32 14.73 15.52 10.00
N SER A 33 14.11 14.74 9.11
CA SER A 33 12.72 14.90 8.68
C SER A 33 11.69 14.39 9.71
N LEU A 34 12.11 13.76 10.81
CA LEU A 34 11.22 13.20 11.84
C LEU A 34 10.75 14.27 12.84
N THR A 35 9.99 15.26 12.36
CA THR A 35 9.59 16.43 13.16
C THR A 35 8.54 16.13 14.23
N LYS A 36 7.84 14.99 14.13
CA LYS A 36 6.69 14.61 14.98
C LYS A 36 5.51 15.59 14.91
N SER A 37 5.52 16.51 13.95
CA SER A 37 4.48 17.54 13.77
C SER A 37 3.87 17.47 12.37
N PHE A 38 2.55 17.60 12.29
CA PHE A 38 1.86 17.74 11.00
C PHE A 38 1.93 19.18 10.46
N ASP A 39 2.56 20.10 11.19
CA ASP A 39 2.72 21.49 10.78
C ASP A 39 3.32 21.60 9.37
N GLY A 40 2.74 22.49 8.57
CA GLY A 40 3.10 22.70 7.17
C GLY A 40 2.61 21.64 6.17
N LEU A 41 2.14 20.45 6.61
CA LEU A 41 1.72 19.39 5.69
C LEU A 41 0.32 19.65 5.11
N LYS A 42 0.23 19.54 3.78
CA LYS A 42 -1.00 19.59 2.98
C LYS A 42 -1.40 18.18 2.55
N ILE A 43 -2.43 17.64 3.17
CA ILE A 43 -2.80 16.23 3.11
C ILE A 43 -4.14 16.07 2.39
N GLY A 44 -4.15 15.38 1.26
CA GLY A 44 -5.38 14.97 0.59
C GLY A 44 -5.85 13.61 1.08
N PHE A 45 -7.13 13.43 1.40
CA PHE A 45 -7.70 12.12 1.71
C PHE A 45 -8.65 11.65 0.61
N VAL A 46 -8.45 10.43 0.13
CA VAL A 46 -9.41 9.81 -0.80
C VAL A 46 -10.67 9.35 -0.06
N ASP A 47 -11.76 9.17 -0.80
CA ASP A 47 -12.99 8.58 -0.26
C ASP A 47 -12.81 7.06 0.00
N PRO A 48 -12.83 6.59 1.26
CA PRO A 48 -12.64 5.16 1.57
C PRO A 48 -13.75 4.27 1.01
N THR A 49 -14.91 4.82 0.63
CA THR A 49 -16.03 4.07 0.07
C THR A 49 -15.81 3.66 -1.38
N LEU A 50 -15.12 4.51 -2.16
CA LEU A 50 -14.78 4.25 -3.56
C LEU A 50 -13.59 3.30 -3.72
N TRP A 51 -12.78 3.18 -2.67
CA TRP A 51 -11.56 2.40 -2.67
C TRP A 51 -11.75 1.05 -1.96
N ARG A 52 -12.60 0.19 -2.55
CA ARG A 52 -12.95 -1.15 -2.01
C ARG A 52 -12.75 -2.25 -3.05
N PHE A 53 -12.58 -3.50 -2.59
CA PHE A 53 -12.59 -4.64 -3.52
C PHE A 53 -13.96 -4.72 -4.21
N PRO A 54 -14.00 -5.05 -5.52
CA PRO A 54 -15.24 -5.44 -6.15
C PRO A 54 -15.86 -6.59 -5.36
N PRO A 55 -17.20 -6.62 -5.17
CA PRO A 55 -17.87 -7.69 -4.43
C PRO A 55 -17.52 -9.10 -4.94
N ASP A 56 -17.21 -9.22 -6.23
CA ASP A 56 -16.86 -10.48 -6.89
C ASP A 56 -15.44 -10.97 -6.56
N LEU A 57 -14.53 -10.08 -6.14
CA LEU A 57 -13.15 -10.43 -5.80
C LEU A 57 -13.01 -10.79 -4.32
N TRP A 58 -13.84 -10.21 -3.46
CA TRP A 58 -13.81 -10.47 -2.05
C TRP A 58 -15.17 -10.23 -1.40
N VAL A 59 -15.71 -11.29 -0.80
CA VAL A 59 -16.89 -11.20 0.05
C VAL A 59 -16.41 -11.22 1.51
N PRO A 60 -16.63 -10.16 2.30
CA PRO A 60 -16.33 -10.20 3.73
C PRO A 60 -17.10 -11.36 4.38
N SER A 61 -16.47 -12.03 5.36
CA SER A 61 -17.17 -13.05 6.14
C SER A 61 -18.35 -12.43 6.88
N LYS A 62 -19.35 -13.24 7.23
CA LYS A 62 -20.53 -12.74 7.95
C LYS A 62 -20.15 -12.01 9.24
N GLU A 63 -19.16 -12.51 9.97
CA GLU A 63 -18.63 -11.87 11.19
C GLU A 63 -17.98 -10.50 10.90
N ALA A 64 -17.28 -10.40 9.76
CA ALA A 64 -16.72 -9.15 9.25
C ALA A 64 -17.78 -8.21 8.64
N LYS A 65 -19.03 -8.66 8.48
CA LYS A 65 -20.19 -7.82 8.13
C LYS A 65 -21.03 -7.48 9.38
N ASP A 66 -21.11 -8.37 10.35
CA ASP A 66 -21.97 -8.23 11.54
C ASP A 66 -21.35 -7.30 12.60
N GLN A 67 -20.02 -7.24 12.73
CA GLN A 67 -19.34 -6.16 13.47
C GLN A 67 -19.39 -4.80 12.73
N TYR A 68 -19.88 -4.79 11.49
CA TYR A 68 -19.50 -3.80 10.51
C TYR A 68 -20.64 -3.46 9.56
N THR A 69 -21.30 -2.34 9.80
CA THR A 69 -21.35 -1.37 8.70
C THR A 69 -19.90 -0.90 8.50
N TYR A 70 -19.09 -1.69 7.78
CA TYR A 70 -17.62 -1.52 7.62
C TYR A 70 -17.26 -0.12 7.14
N ASP A 71 -18.16 0.38 6.29
CA ASP A 71 -18.29 1.72 5.78
C ASP A 71 -18.26 2.76 6.90
N ILE A 72 -19.09 2.58 7.93
CA ILE A 72 -19.21 3.52 9.04
C ILE A 72 -17.96 3.45 9.92
N PHE A 73 -17.41 2.28 10.24
CA PHE A 73 -16.21 2.22 11.10
C PHE A 73 -14.96 2.73 10.39
N CYS A 74 -14.75 2.34 9.13
CA CYS A 74 -13.63 2.87 8.35
C CYS A 74 -13.84 4.37 8.11
N ASP A 75 -15.02 4.83 7.69
CA ASP A 75 -15.27 6.26 7.53
C ASP A 75 -15.15 7.01 8.85
N THR A 76 -15.62 6.47 9.97
CA THR A 76 -15.47 7.07 11.31
C THR A 76 -14.01 7.14 11.73
N THR A 77 -13.23 6.07 11.55
CA THR A 77 -11.81 6.07 11.91
C THR A 77 -11.00 6.99 11.00
N HIS A 78 -11.30 7.03 9.70
CA HIS A 78 -10.70 7.98 8.75
C HIS A 78 -11.17 9.42 9.01
N HIS A 79 -12.41 9.61 9.44
CA HIS A 79 -12.95 10.89 9.88
C HIS A 79 -12.23 11.39 11.12
N HIS A 80 -12.05 10.55 12.14
CA HIS A 80 -11.28 10.86 13.34
C HIS A 80 -9.82 11.16 12.99
N ALA A 81 -9.18 10.38 12.11
CA ALA A 81 -7.81 10.66 11.68
C ALA A 81 -7.70 12.04 10.99
N ARG A 82 -8.64 12.37 10.09
CA ARG A 82 -8.71 13.70 9.44
C ARG A 82 -8.94 14.82 10.45
N ALA A 83 -9.88 14.64 11.38
CA ALA A 83 -10.20 15.64 12.39
C ALA A 83 -9.01 15.89 13.32
N LEU A 84 -8.34 14.82 13.76
CA LEU A 84 -7.14 14.91 14.58
C LEU A 84 -6.01 15.64 13.83
N MET A 85 -5.73 15.26 12.59
CA MET A 85 -4.70 15.93 11.78
C MET A 85 -5.01 17.43 11.58
N ARG A 86 -6.28 17.79 11.35
CA ARG A 86 -6.71 19.21 11.28
C ARG A 86 -6.49 19.95 12.59
N SER A 87 -6.75 19.30 13.73
CA SER A 87 -6.51 19.89 15.05
C SER A 87 -5.01 20.04 15.39
N LEU A 88 -4.15 19.39 14.61
CA LEU A 88 -2.69 19.45 14.72
C LEU A 88 -2.09 20.26 13.56
N ASP A 89 -2.83 21.26 13.08
CA ASP A 89 -2.44 22.24 12.06
C ASP A 89 -2.11 21.69 10.66
N ALA A 90 -2.44 20.44 10.37
CA ALA A 90 -2.37 19.91 9.01
C ALA A 90 -3.47 20.53 8.11
N ARG A 91 -3.12 20.95 6.90
CA ARG A 91 -4.12 21.32 5.89
C ARG A 91 -4.71 20.05 5.28
N VAL A 92 -5.91 19.65 5.70
CA VAL A 92 -6.56 18.43 5.23
C VAL A 92 -7.66 18.70 4.21
N VAL A 93 -7.46 18.25 2.97
CA VAL A 93 -8.43 18.29 1.87
C VAL A 93 -9.14 16.94 1.74
N TYR A 94 -10.47 16.94 1.67
CA TYR A 94 -11.27 15.73 1.46
C TYR A 94 -12.62 16.04 0.78
N PRO A 95 -13.10 15.19 -0.15
CA PRO A 95 -12.39 14.06 -0.74
C PRO A 95 -11.45 14.54 -1.86
N VAL A 96 -10.34 13.83 -2.08
CA VAL A 96 -9.54 13.96 -3.31
C VAL A 96 -9.84 12.80 -4.24
N ASN A 97 -10.01 13.13 -5.52
CA ASN A 97 -10.36 12.15 -6.54
C ASN A 97 -9.10 11.58 -7.19
N LEU A 98 -9.08 10.26 -7.30
CA LEU A 98 -8.04 9.48 -7.96
C LEU A 98 -8.76 8.31 -8.63
N THR A 99 -8.62 8.20 -9.95
CA THR A 99 -9.36 7.21 -10.74
C THR A 99 -8.65 5.86 -10.69
N PRO A 100 -9.20 4.84 -9.99
CA PRO A 100 -8.54 3.55 -9.86
C PRO A 100 -8.41 2.85 -11.23
N SER A 101 -7.27 2.23 -11.53
CA SER A 101 -7.10 1.44 -12.76
C SER A 101 -6.24 0.19 -12.53
N THR A 102 -6.61 -0.89 -13.22
CA THR A 102 -5.99 -2.22 -13.07
C THR A 102 -5.64 -2.78 -14.44
N PHE A 103 -4.37 -3.10 -14.66
CA PHE A 103 -3.89 -3.87 -15.80
C PHE A 103 -2.83 -4.87 -15.35
N GLU A 104 -2.92 -6.10 -15.84
CA GLU A 104 -2.00 -7.20 -15.54
C GLU A 104 -1.37 -7.67 -16.86
N LEU A 105 -0.04 -7.67 -16.95
CA LEU A 105 0.69 -7.92 -18.19
C LEU A 105 1.79 -8.99 -17.99
N THR A 106 1.88 -9.92 -18.93
CA THR A 106 2.89 -11.00 -18.97
C THR A 106 4.32 -10.51 -19.11
N VAL A 107 4.51 -9.37 -19.78
CA VAL A 107 5.84 -8.88 -20.19
C VAL A 107 6.75 -8.66 -18.98
N THR A 108 6.19 -8.16 -17.86
CA THR A 108 6.92 -7.91 -16.62
C THR A 108 7.51 -9.18 -16.01
N ALA A 109 6.87 -10.34 -16.20
CA ALA A 109 7.36 -11.60 -15.66
C ALA A 109 8.47 -12.23 -16.50
N LYS A 110 8.51 -11.95 -17.82
CA LYS A 110 9.48 -12.55 -18.72
C LYS A 110 10.91 -12.09 -18.39
N GLU A 111 11.12 -10.77 -18.31
CA GLU A 111 12.44 -10.19 -17.98
C GLU A 111 12.93 -10.68 -16.63
N PHE A 112 12.04 -10.70 -15.63
CA PHE A 112 12.36 -11.23 -14.30
C PHE A 112 12.81 -12.70 -14.35
N LEU A 113 12.08 -13.56 -15.07
CA LEU A 113 12.42 -14.97 -15.17
C LEU A 113 13.72 -15.19 -15.95
N GLU A 114 14.00 -14.40 -16.99
CA GLU A 114 15.24 -14.49 -17.75
C GLU A 114 16.47 -14.04 -16.95
N GLU A 115 16.33 -12.97 -16.14
CA GLU A 115 17.44 -12.39 -15.39
C GLU A 115 17.72 -13.15 -14.07
N TYR A 116 16.67 -13.56 -13.34
CA TYR A 116 16.81 -14.05 -11.97
C TYR A 116 16.66 -15.57 -11.83
N VAL A 117 16.24 -16.30 -12.87
CA VAL A 117 16.12 -17.77 -12.81
C VAL A 117 17.33 -18.45 -13.44
N LYS A 118 18.08 -19.19 -12.62
CA LYS A 118 19.22 -20.02 -13.02
C LYS A 118 18.93 -20.84 -14.29
N LYS A 119 19.89 -20.98 -15.20
CA LYS A 119 19.76 -21.62 -16.53
C LYS A 119 19.41 -23.12 -16.52
N GLU A 120 19.41 -23.75 -15.35
CA GLU A 120 19.08 -25.17 -15.18
C GLU A 120 17.64 -25.41 -14.70
N SER A 121 16.94 -24.38 -14.23
CA SER A 121 15.50 -24.45 -13.90
C SER A 121 14.64 -24.94 -15.07
N GLN A 122 13.69 -25.82 -14.78
CA GLN A 122 12.66 -26.25 -15.73
C GLN A 122 11.50 -25.24 -15.85
N VAL A 123 11.39 -24.30 -14.90
CA VAL A 123 10.40 -23.23 -14.92
C VAL A 123 11.06 -21.97 -15.48
N ARG A 124 10.64 -21.57 -16.68
CA ARG A 124 11.28 -20.50 -17.49
C ARG A 124 10.35 -19.35 -17.86
N ASP A 125 9.07 -19.61 -17.84
CA ASP A 125 8.03 -18.67 -18.22
C ASP A 125 6.80 -18.92 -17.34
N LEU A 126 5.83 -18.00 -17.41
CA LEU A 126 4.58 -18.14 -16.66
C LEU A 126 3.80 -19.40 -17.06
N ALA A 127 3.92 -19.88 -18.30
CA ALA A 127 3.25 -21.10 -18.74
C ALA A 127 3.80 -22.34 -18.01
N SER A 128 5.12 -22.41 -17.87
CA SER A 128 5.83 -23.44 -17.11
C SER A 128 5.48 -23.38 -15.63
N VAL A 129 5.28 -22.17 -15.06
CA VAL A 129 4.77 -22.01 -13.68
C VAL A 129 3.38 -22.63 -13.56
N VAL A 130 2.48 -22.37 -14.52
CA VAL A 130 1.12 -22.93 -14.49
C VAL A 130 1.12 -24.44 -14.55
N ILE A 131 1.97 -25.02 -15.40
CA ILE A 131 2.13 -26.47 -15.53
C ILE A 131 2.66 -27.05 -14.22
N PHE A 132 3.76 -26.49 -13.69
CA PHE A 132 4.36 -26.92 -12.44
C PHE A 132 3.35 -26.89 -11.28
N ASN A 133 2.58 -25.80 -11.14
CA ASN A 133 1.57 -25.67 -10.09
C ASN A 133 0.46 -26.73 -10.21
N LYS A 134 0.09 -27.14 -11.42
CA LYS A 134 -0.91 -28.21 -11.64
C LYS A 134 -0.35 -29.58 -11.31
N GLU A 135 0.86 -29.89 -11.77
CA GLU A 135 1.55 -31.15 -11.51
C GLU A 135 1.86 -31.33 -10.01
N HIS A 136 2.08 -30.23 -9.29
CA HIS A 136 2.34 -30.20 -7.85
C HIS A 136 1.18 -29.61 -7.04
N SER A 137 -0.07 -29.82 -7.49
CA SER A 137 -1.27 -29.19 -6.91
C SER A 137 -1.44 -29.38 -5.40
N ALA A 138 -1.03 -30.53 -4.85
CA ALA A 138 -1.08 -30.77 -3.40
C ALA A 138 -0.28 -29.74 -2.57
N ILE A 139 0.75 -29.13 -3.18
CA ILE A 139 1.63 -28.14 -2.55
C ILE A 139 1.31 -26.73 -3.08
N CYS A 140 1.19 -26.60 -4.40
CA CYS A 140 1.09 -25.30 -5.08
C CYS A 140 -0.34 -24.76 -5.16
N LEU A 141 -1.36 -25.62 -5.05
CA LEU A 141 -2.78 -25.27 -5.15
C LEU A 141 -3.57 -25.91 -3.99
N PRO A 142 -3.22 -25.57 -2.73
CA PRO A 142 -3.87 -26.15 -1.57
C PRO A 142 -5.35 -25.78 -1.50
N LYS A 143 -6.13 -26.52 -0.71
CA LYS A 143 -7.60 -26.38 -0.65
C LYS A 143 -8.09 -24.95 -0.32
N ASP A 144 -7.32 -24.21 0.46
CA ASP A 144 -7.60 -22.84 0.88
C ASP A 144 -7.14 -21.76 -0.12
N ALA A 145 -6.34 -22.15 -1.12
CA ALA A 145 -5.92 -21.31 -2.24
C ALA A 145 -5.77 -22.16 -3.54
N PRO A 146 -6.87 -22.71 -4.08
CA PRO A 146 -6.81 -23.76 -5.10
C PRO A 146 -6.58 -23.25 -6.53
N GLU A 147 -6.40 -21.94 -6.72
CA GLU A 147 -6.44 -21.30 -8.03
C GLU A 147 -5.22 -20.43 -8.34
N GLN A 148 -4.94 -20.30 -9.63
CA GLN A 148 -3.85 -19.49 -10.19
C GLN A 148 -4.33 -18.64 -11.37
N SER A 149 -5.58 -18.18 -11.28
CA SER A 149 -6.28 -17.47 -12.36
C SER A 149 -5.55 -16.21 -12.85
N TRP A 150 -4.80 -15.53 -11.98
CA TRP A 150 -4.02 -14.33 -12.34
C TRP A 150 -2.85 -14.66 -13.27
N ILE A 151 -2.13 -15.75 -13.02
CA ILE A 151 -1.03 -16.19 -13.87
C ILE A 151 -1.58 -16.62 -15.23
N VAL A 152 -2.71 -17.33 -15.23
CA VAL A 152 -3.40 -17.74 -16.46
C VAL A 152 -3.84 -16.52 -17.28
N LYS A 153 -4.51 -15.55 -16.65
CA LYS A 153 -4.92 -14.30 -17.32
C LYS A 153 -3.74 -13.51 -17.88
N ALA A 154 -2.61 -13.47 -17.15
CA ALA A 154 -1.41 -12.82 -17.65
C ALA A 154 -0.93 -13.47 -18.95
N ILE A 155 -0.92 -14.81 -19.04
CA ILE A 155 -0.56 -15.58 -20.25
C ILE A 155 -1.51 -15.27 -21.42
N GLU A 156 -2.81 -15.18 -21.13
CA GLU A 156 -3.85 -14.90 -22.13
C GLU A 156 -3.80 -13.44 -22.65
N ASN A 157 -3.31 -12.51 -21.82
CA ASN A 157 -3.15 -11.10 -22.19
C ASN A 157 -1.96 -10.91 -23.15
N LYS A 158 -2.26 -10.66 -24.44
CA LYS A 158 -1.24 -10.55 -25.49
C LYS A 158 -0.30 -9.33 -25.32
N PRO A 159 1.01 -9.48 -25.62
CA PRO A 159 2.00 -8.39 -25.58
C PRO A 159 1.68 -7.18 -26.45
N SER A 160 0.86 -7.31 -27.51
CA SER A 160 0.45 -6.20 -28.36
C SER A 160 -0.34 -5.12 -27.62
N LEU A 161 -0.90 -5.44 -26.45
CA LEU A 161 -1.57 -4.49 -25.56
C LEU A 161 -0.62 -3.88 -24.51
N TYR A 162 0.64 -4.32 -24.43
CA TYR A 162 1.57 -3.92 -23.39
C TYR A 162 1.87 -2.43 -23.44
N MET A 163 2.33 -1.91 -24.59
CA MET A 163 2.64 -0.49 -24.72
C MET A 163 1.40 0.39 -24.51
N ALA A 164 0.24 -0.03 -25.03
CA ALA A 164 -1.02 0.69 -24.80
C ALA A 164 -1.42 0.67 -23.31
N ALA A 165 -1.18 -0.41 -22.59
CA ALA A 165 -1.43 -0.51 -21.16
C ALA A 165 -0.41 0.31 -20.34
N VAL A 166 0.87 0.32 -20.72
CA VAL A 166 1.90 1.18 -20.11
C VAL A 166 1.55 2.65 -20.32
N ASP A 167 1.19 3.04 -21.55
CA ASP A 167 0.75 4.39 -21.88
C ASP A 167 -0.50 4.77 -21.09
N HIS A 168 -1.49 3.87 -21.01
CA HIS A 168 -2.68 4.09 -20.21
C HIS A 168 -2.36 4.26 -18.72
N MET A 169 -1.48 3.42 -18.16
CA MET A 169 -1.03 3.56 -16.78
C MET A 169 -0.26 4.85 -16.56
N TRP A 170 0.52 5.31 -17.54
CA TRP A 170 1.20 6.59 -17.47
C TRP A 170 0.22 7.77 -17.52
N GLN A 171 -0.78 7.71 -18.40
CA GLN A 171 -1.87 8.70 -18.45
C GLN A 171 -2.62 8.77 -17.12
N ILE A 172 -2.92 7.61 -16.51
CA ILE A 172 -3.63 7.56 -15.24
C ILE A 172 -2.74 7.95 -14.07
N GLY A 173 -1.46 7.57 -14.03
CA GLY A 173 -0.57 7.95 -12.94
C GLY A 173 -0.24 9.45 -12.97
N ARG A 174 0.14 9.97 -14.14
CA ARG A 174 0.73 11.30 -14.28
C ARG A 174 -0.26 12.35 -14.77
N VAL A 175 -0.88 12.12 -15.93
CA VAL A 175 -1.71 13.14 -16.60
C VAL A 175 -3.03 13.35 -15.87
N ASN A 176 -3.64 12.28 -15.34
CA ASN A 176 -4.99 12.31 -14.76
C ASN A 176 -5.08 11.67 -13.35
N GLY A 177 -3.97 11.46 -12.65
CA GLY A 177 -3.99 10.83 -11.31
C GLY A 177 -3.12 11.53 -10.30
N LEU A 178 -2.26 10.80 -9.59
CA LEU A 178 -1.60 11.29 -8.37
C LEU A 178 -0.90 12.64 -8.56
N ALA A 179 -0.07 12.79 -9.60
CA ALA A 179 0.66 14.04 -9.80
C ALA A 179 -0.28 15.24 -10.06
N LYS A 180 -1.28 15.06 -10.92
CA LYS A 180 -2.28 16.09 -11.21
C LYS A 180 -3.13 16.43 -9.99
N THR A 181 -3.58 15.43 -9.23
CA THR A 181 -4.40 15.65 -8.03
C THR A 181 -3.60 16.41 -6.96
N VAL A 182 -2.31 16.12 -6.81
CA VAL A 182 -1.40 16.85 -5.92
C VAL A 182 -1.28 18.31 -6.34
N GLU A 183 -1.04 18.56 -7.64
CA GLU A 183 -0.91 19.92 -8.19
C GLU A 183 -2.22 20.72 -8.11
N ASP A 184 -3.33 20.18 -8.60
CA ASP A 184 -4.64 20.85 -8.68
C ASP A 184 -5.18 21.26 -7.30
N ASN A 185 -4.82 20.52 -6.25
CA ASN A 185 -5.30 20.75 -4.89
C ASN A 185 -4.27 21.41 -3.97
N ASP A 186 -3.07 21.72 -4.49
CA ASP A 186 -1.92 22.22 -3.73
C ASP A 186 -1.68 21.35 -2.48
N LEU A 187 -1.32 20.08 -2.72
CA LEU A 187 -1.06 19.07 -1.70
C LEU A 187 0.41 18.67 -1.68
N ASP A 188 0.84 18.11 -0.56
CA ASP A 188 2.14 17.47 -0.41
C ASP A 188 2.03 15.96 -0.58
N ILE A 189 0.97 15.37 0.00
CA ILE A 189 0.75 13.92 0.04
C ILE A 189 -0.72 13.58 -0.13
N ILE A 190 -0.99 12.38 -0.65
CA ILE A 190 -2.33 11.79 -0.66
C ILE A 190 -2.37 10.59 0.28
N VAL A 191 -3.35 10.56 1.17
CA VAL A 191 -3.60 9.51 2.14
C VAL A 191 -4.80 8.68 1.72
N ALA A 192 -4.63 7.36 1.79
CA ALA A 192 -5.65 6.41 1.43
C ALA A 192 -5.67 5.18 2.35
N PRO A 193 -6.79 4.44 2.44
CA PRO A 193 -6.95 3.34 3.39
C PRO A 193 -6.02 2.18 3.08
N MET A 194 -5.17 1.73 4.01
CA MET A 194 -4.34 0.55 3.81
C MET A 194 -4.92 -0.65 4.57
N GLY A 195 -5.23 -1.74 3.85
CA GLY A 195 -5.90 -2.90 4.45
C GLY A 195 -6.53 -3.84 3.42
N ARG A 196 -7.50 -4.63 3.86
CA ARG A 196 -8.18 -5.70 3.10
C ARG A 196 -9.10 -5.20 1.98
N THR A 197 -8.86 -4.03 1.45
CA THR A 197 -9.58 -3.44 0.32
C THR A 197 -8.63 -3.33 -0.89
N ARG A 198 -9.20 -3.14 -2.09
CA ARG A 198 -8.48 -2.95 -3.38
C ARG A 198 -7.37 -1.91 -3.34
N THR A 199 -7.44 -1.03 -2.35
CA THR A 199 -6.50 0.04 -2.03
C THR A 199 -5.05 -0.37 -2.07
N THR A 200 -4.67 -1.50 -1.48
CA THR A 200 -3.25 -1.87 -1.36
C THR A 200 -2.58 -2.00 -2.72
N ALA A 201 -3.26 -2.60 -3.69
CA ALA A 201 -2.72 -2.81 -5.03
C ALA A 201 -2.79 -1.54 -5.88
N ASP A 202 -3.86 -0.74 -5.76
CA ASP A 202 -4.00 0.49 -6.52
C ASP A 202 -3.05 1.59 -6.03
N HIS A 203 -2.82 1.72 -4.71
CA HIS A 203 -1.87 2.70 -4.14
C HIS A 203 -0.44 2.43 -4.60
N VAL A 204 -0.05 1.15 -4.56
CA VAL A 204 1.28 0.71 -5.04
C VAL A 204 1.39 0.96 -6.53
N ARG A 205 0.33 0.74 -7.33
CA ARG A 205 0.37 1.03 -8.77
C ARG A 205 0.57 2.51 -9.05
N PHE A 206 -0.22 3.41 -8.45
CA PHE A 206 -0.06 4.85 -8.68
C PHE A 206 1.35 5.35 -8.38
N THR A 207 1.92 4.91 -7.25
CA THR A 207 3.26 5.30 -6.83
C THR A 207 4.35 4.61 -7.65
N ALA A 208 4.22 3.31 -7.95
CA ALA A 208 5.20 2.55 -8.72
C ALA A 208 5.38 3.09 -10.15
N TYR A 209 4.30 3.46 -10.85
CA TYR A 209 4.41 4.00 -12.22
C TYR A 209 4.96 5.42 -12.25
N LEU A 210 4.76 6.20 -11.19
CA LEU A 210 5.32 7.55 -11.07
C LEU A 210 6.76 7.55 -10.53
N GLY A 211 7.22 6.42 -9.98
CA GLY A 211 8.43 6.38 -9.16
C GLY A 211 8.30 7.23 -7.89
N GLY A 212 7.08 7.41 -7.39
CA GLY A 212 6.79 8.12 -6.15
C GLY A 212 6.96 7.19 -4.93
N PRO A 213 7.34 7.73 -3.76
CA PRO A 213 7.46 6.94 -2.55
C PRO A 213 6.08 6.67 -1.93
N ILE A 214 5.99 5.57 -1.18
CA ILE A 214 4.80 5.20 -0.40
C ILE A 214 5.23 4.71 0.98
N ILE A 215 4.51 5.15 2.02
CA ILE A 215 4.68 4.65 3.38
C ILE A 215 3.34 4.17 3.94
N ASN A 216 3.40 3.33 4.96
CA ASN A 216 2.21 2.84 5.65
C ASN A 216 2.34 3.08 7.16
N VAL A 217 1.26 3.58 7.76
CA VAL A 217 1.15 3.80 9.21
C VAL A 217 -0.01 2.98 9.80
N PRO A 218 0.15 2.40 11.01
CA PRO A 218 -0.87 1.57 11.62
C PRO A 218 -1.98 2.43 12.23
N LEU A 219 -3.23 2.25 11.80
CA LEU A 219 -4.37 3.04 12.27
C LEU A 219 -5.19 2.31 13.33
N GLY A 220 -5.28 0.97 13.24
CA GLY A 220 -6.05 0.20 14.20
C GLY A 220 -6.10 -1.30 13.91
N ARG A 221 -7.02 -1.98 14.58
CA ARG A 221 -7.24 -3.42 14.47
C ARG A 221 -8.72 -3.78 14.38
N TYR A 222 -9.00 -4.86 13.68
CA TYR A 222 -10.30 -5.51 13.62
C TYR A 222 -10.28 -6.76 14.50
N HIS A 223 -11.20 -6.88 15.46
CA HIS A 223 -11.26 -8.01 16.39
C HIS A 223 -12.12 -9.13 15.83
N LEU A 224 -11.52 -10.26 15.47
CA LEU A 224 -12.26 -11.41 14.96
C LEU A 224 -12.63 -12.34 16.12
N LYS A 225 -13.85 -12.88 16.10
CA LYS A 225 -14.24 -13.95 17.03
C LYS A 225 -13.32 -15.16 16.80
N GLU A 226 -12.74 -15.67 17.89
CA GLU A 226 -11.89 -16.87 17.91
C GLU A 226 -10.63 -16.81 17.02
N ARG A 227 -10.25 -15.63 16.53
CA ARG A 227 -9.04 -15.41 15.71
C ARG A 227 -8.29 -14.17 16.19
N PRO A 228 -6.96 -14.11 16.01
CA PRO A 228 -6.21 -12.89 16.29
C PRO A 228 -6.79 -11.70 15.53
N SER A 229 -6.69 -10.52 16.14
CA SER A 229 -7.11 -9.30 15.49
C SER A 229 -6.29 -9.05 14.22
N ARG A 230 -6.84 -8.25 13.30
CA ARG A 230 -6.20 -7.94 12.03
C ARG A 230 -5.88 -6.46 11.94
N PRO A 231 -4.62 -6.06 11.73
CA PRO A 231 -4.26 -4.65 11.61
C PRO A 231 -4.79 -4.04 10.32
N PHE A 232 -5.11 -2.76 10.37
CA PHE A 232 -5.31 -1.88 9.23
C PHE A 232 -4.61 -0.55 9.46
N GLY A 233 -4.42 0.20 8.39
CA GLY A 233 -3.60 1.40 8.39
C GLY A 233 -4.02 2.43 7.38
N LEU A 234 -3.14 3.40 7.20
CA LEU A 234 -3.19 4.40 6.14
C LEU A 234 -1.94 4.26 5.29
N ALA A 235 -2.11 4.43 3.99
CA ALA A 235 -1.02 4.62 3.04
C ALA A 235 -0.88 6.11 2.77
N ALA A 236 0.32 6.66 2.87
CA ALA A 236 0.62 8.00 2.38
C ALA A 236 1.46 7.88 1.10
N LEU A 237 0.96 8.49 0.04
CA LEU A 237 1.52 8.51 -1.30
C LEU A 237 2.16 9.87 -1.53
N GLY A 238 3.45 9.85 -1.87
CA GLY A 238 4.21 11.04 -2.21
C GLY A 238 4.42 11.19 -3.71
N SER A 239 4.71 12.42 -4.14
CA SER A 239 5.28 12.67 -5.47
C SER A 239 6.74 12.20 -5.54
N ARG A 240 7.29 12.09 -6.74
CA ARG A 240 8.70 11.67 -6.92
C ARG A 240 9.63 12.56 -6.06
N MET A 241 10.58 11.93 -5.36
CA MET A 241 11.56 12.61 -4.50
C MET A 241 10.99 13.31 -3.25
N SER A 242 9.82 12.86 -2.74
CA SER A 242 9.18 13.45 -1.56
C SER A 242 9.31 12.60 -0.29
N GLU A 243 10.38 11.81 -0.16
CA GLU A 243 10.61 10.91 0.97
C GLU A 243 10.61 11.65 2.31
N GLU A 244 11.18 12.86 2.37
CA GLU A 244 11.22 13.70 3.58
C GLU A 244 9.82 14.00 4.12
N LEU A 245 8.88 14.36 3.25
CA LEU A 245 7.49 14.66 3.61
C LEU A 245 6.77 13.42 4.14
N LEU A 246 7.10 12.24 3.59
CA LEU A 246 6.57 10.98 4.09
C LEU A 246 7.17 10.63 5.46
N PHE A 247 8.46 10.86 5.68
CA PHE A 247 9.07 10.65 7.00
C PHE A 247 8.53 11.62 8.05
N GLN A 248 8.29 12.87 7.67
CA GLN A 248 7.57 13.83 8.49
C GLN A 248 6.20 13.25 8.87
N PHE A 249 5.36 12.92 7.89
CA PHE A 249 4.04 12.32 8.13
C PHE A 249 4.10 11.08 9.03
N MET A 250 5.04 10.17 8.79
CA MET A 250 5.19 8.94 9.58
C MET A 250 5.51 9.24 11.04
N SER A 251 6.45 10.16 11.28
CA SER A 251 6.85 10.56 12.63
C SER A 251 5.73 11.29 13.37
N SER A 252 4.97 12.14 12.67
CA SER A 252 3.84 12.88 13.21
C SER A 252 2.68 11.95 13.55
N PHE A 253 2.46 10.95 12.71
CA PHE A 253 1.49 9.91 12.99
C PHE A 253 1.89 9.10 14.24
N GLU A 254 3.13 8.63 14.32
CA GLU A 254 3.64 7.86 15.47
C GLU A 254 3.56 8.65 16.79
N ALA A 255 3.75 9.97 16.76
CA ALA A 255 3.71 10.80 17.96
C ALA A 255 2.30 11.14 18.46
N ASN A 256 1.30 11.19 17.57
CA ASN A 256 -0.03 11.73 17.88
C ASN A 256 -1.16 10.69 17.86
N PHE A 257 -0.92 9.50 17.29
CA PHE A 257 -1.89 8.41 17.25
C PHE A 257 -1.56 7.34 18.29
N PRO A 258 -2.54 6.50 18.68
CA PRO A 258 -2.29 5.39 19.61
C PRO A 258 -1.14 4.49 19.14
N ALA A 259 -0.30 4.08 20.11
CA ALA A 259 0.85 3.25 19.83
C ALA A 259 0.45 1.92 19.16
N ARG A 260 1.27 1.47 18.21
CA ARG A 260 1.04 0.21 17.49
C ARG A 260 0.96 -0.96 18.50
N PRO A 261 -0.18 -1.64 18.63
CA PRO A 261 -0.33 -2.72 19.60
C PRO A 261 0.56 -3.92 19.28
N VAL A 262 1.00 -4.61 20.32
CA VAL A 262 1.70 -5.89 20.22
C VAL A 262 0.71 -6.98 19.81
N LEU A 263 1.15 -7.99 19.05
CA LEU A 263 0.28 -9.08 18.62
C LEU A 263 -0.20 -9.86 19.84
N GLU A 264 -1.49 -10.22 19.89
CA GLU A 264 -2.08 -10.91 21.05
C GLU A 264 -1.36 -12.22 21.35
N ARG A 265 -0.91 -12.92 20.30
CA ARG A 265 -0.13 -14.16 20.42
C ARG A 265 1.23 -13.99 21.12
N LEU A 266 1.77 -12.78 21.13
CA LEU A 266 3.05 -12.45 21.77
C LEU A 266 2.87 -11.91 23.19
N LEU A 267 1.64 -11.56 23.59
CA LEU A 267 1.34 -11.04 24.92
C LEU A 267 1.20 -12.12 25.99
N GLY A 268 1.22 -13.41 25.60
CA GLY A 268 0.93 -14.51 26.52
C GLY A 268 -0.51 -14.47 27.05
N THR A 269 -0.94 -15.49 27.78
CA THR A 269 -2.24 -15.59 28.46
C THR A 269 -2.43 -14.58 29.61
N ALA A 270 -1.83 -13.39 29.53
CA ALA A 270 -1.90 -12.35 30.55
C ALA A 270 -2.93 -11.25 30.26
N ALA A 271 -3.58 -11.26 29.09
CA ALA A 271 -4.54 -10.23 28.67
C ALA A 271 -6.02 -10.68 28.74
N GLN A 272 -6.32 -11.74 29.50
CA GLN A 272 -7.71 -12.19 29.73
C GLN A 272 -8.25 -11.82 31.13
N GLU A 273 -7.49 -11.08 31.94
CA GLU A 273 -7.90 -10.60 33.26
C GLU A 273 -7.58 -9.10 33.40
N GLU A 274 -8.35 -8.26 32.71
CA GLU A 274 -8.69 -6.86 33.07
C GLU A 274 -9.82 -6.36 32.15
#